data_AF-A0A9E5KYJ0-F1
#
_entry.id   AF-A0A9E5KYJ0-F1
#
_cell.length_a   1.000
_cell.length_b   1.000
_cell.length_c   1.000
_cell.angle_alpha   90.00
_cell.angle_beta   90.00
_cell.angle_gamma   90.00
#
_symmetry.space_group_name_H-M   'P 1'
#
loop_
_entity.id
_entity.type
_entity.pdbx_description
1 polymer ?
#
loop_
_entity_poly.entity_id
_entity_poly.type
_entity_poly.pdbx_seq_one_letter_code
_entity_poly.pdbx_strand_id
1 'polypeptide(L)'
;MLNKHIQGFKAKKNILIFAFRHSAKEDAPLLLVGIRNTHLRFLYGRDVLNWAGKVTSFIFPRLGFIAVQNRGTNKEGLSFLKNEVQKGKFPLALAPEGQVTYHMYRCSPIQIGVANIALWALETGKEVSIVPLAVGYRYDESLTDLIKSWQEKTRVQLCQDSCKNQILSAYEQSLEIVASSFQLETNKDLSFIERRDVLCDAILAQAEDLAGLQNREGTILDRLFRLRFIAEDVLFGSTERQENLVHKTREYLKNCQVVDILEYLDPSYLEGPDQEGRMYESVLNLLDLQNRLEGGTINSRYSPRIKQAVIYAGDAVVLSDQTASLTSRKQKIGNITKLVEEALEKTSKELSTISF
;
A
#
# COMPACT_ATOMS: atom_id res chain seq x y z
N MET A 1 -1.84 -23.87 -9.76
CA MET A 1 -1.84 -23.02 -10.96
C MET A 1 -0.57 -22.18 -11.11
N LEU A 2 -0.07 -21.53 -10.05
CA LEU A 2 1.21 -20.78 -10.03
C LEU A 2 2.39 -21.48 -10.73
N ASN A 3 2.60 -22.78 -10.47
CA ASN A 3 3.69 -23.56 -11.08
C ASN A 3 3.68 -23.55 -12.61
N LYS A 4 2.50 -23.51 -13.25
CA LYS A 4 2.38 -23.46 -14.72
C LYS A 4 3.01 -22.19 -15.28
N HIS A 5 2.73 -21.03 -14.68
CA HIS A 5 3.27 -19.75 -15.13
C HIS A 5 4.77 -19.64 -14.87
N ILE A 6 5.26 -20.15 -13.73
CA ILE A 6 6.69 -20.24 -13.43
C ILE A 6 7.42 -21.15 -14.43
N GLN A 7 6.84 -22.31 -14.76
CA GLN A 7 7.41 -23.23 -15.76
C GLN A 7 7.40 -22.62 -17.16
N GLY A 8 6.31 -21.95 -17.55
CA GLY A 8 6.25 -21.19 -18.80
C GLY A 8 7.37 -20.15 -18.89
N PHE A 9 7.62 -19.46 -17.78
CA PHE A 9 8.64 -18.41 -17.71
C PHE A 9 10.04 -18.99 -17.84
N LYS A 10 10.32 -20.09 -17.12
CA LYS A 10 11.59 -20.84 -17.22
C LYS A 10 11.83 -21.37 -18.64
N ALA A 11 10.75 -21.77 -19.33
CA ALA A 11 10.77 -22.19 -20.73
C ALA A 11 10.79 -21.01 -21.74
N LYS A 12 10.88 -19.76 -21.27
CA LYS A 12 10.87 -18.52 -22.07
C LYS A 12 9.61 -18.32 -22.93
N LYS A 13 8.49 -18.96 -22.57
CA LYS A 13 7.21 -18.90 -23.30
C LYS A 13 6.39 -17.64 -22.99
N ASN A 14 6.54 -17.11 -21.77
CA ASN A 14 5.84 -15.92 -21.31
C ASN A 14 6.79 -15.00 -20.51
N ILE A 15 6.38 -13.74 -20.35
CA ILE A 15 6.89 -12.83 -19.32
C ILE A 15 6.00 -12.97 -18.08
N LEU A 16 6.62 -13.04 -16.90
CA LEU A 16 5.91 -13.26 -15.63
C LEU A 16 5.99 -12.03 -14.74
N ILE A 17 4.83 -11.55 -14.31
CA ILE A 17 4.67 -10.44 -13.38
C ILE A 17 3.87 -10.97 -12.17
N PHE A 18 4.36 -10.72 -10.96
CA PHE A 18 3.65 -10.91 -9.72
C PHE A 18 3.12 -9.57 -9.25
N ALA A 19 1.80 -9.39 -9.32
CA ALA A 19 1.13 -8.24 -8.75
C ALA A 19 0.68 -8.60 -7.34
N PHE A 20 1.34 -8.09 -6.30
CA PHE A 20 1.01 -8.45 -4.92
C PHE A 20 0.24 -7.35 -4.21
N ARG A 21 -0.75 -7.73 -3.39
CA ARG A 21 -1.40 -6.88 -2.39
C ARG A 21 -0.36 -6.43 -1.37
N HIS A 22 -0.37 -5.14 -1.00
CA HIS A 22 0.58 -4.62 -0.02
C HIS A 22 -0.13 -4.26 1.29
N SER A 23 -0.62 -5.27 2.00
CA SER A 23 -1.31 -5.09 3.29
C SER A 23 -0.36 -4.75 4.45
N ALA A 24 0.91 -5.14 4.38
CA ALA A 24 1.89 -4.95 5.45
C ALA A 24 3.32 -4.71 4.90
N LYS A 25 4.18 -4.08 5.70
CA LYS A 25 5.59 -3.84 5.31
C LYS A 25 6.38 -5.14 5.12
N GLU A 26 5.91 -6.23 5.74
CA GLU A 26 6.51 -7.56 5.69
C GLU A 26 6.21 -8.33 4.39
N ASP A 27 5.27 -7.87 3.55
CA ASP A 27 4.82 -8.62 2.37
C ASP A 27 5.96 -8.90 1.39
N ALA A 28 6.76 -7.89 1.03
CA ALA A 28 7.86 -8.08 0.07
C ALA A 28 8.95 -9.04 0.60
N PRO A 29 9.46 -8.90 1.84
CA PRO A 29 10.31 -9.91 2.46
C PRO A 29 9.70 -11.32 2.49
N LEU A 30 8.41 -11.44 2.84
CA LEU A 30 7.72 -12.72 2.89
C LEU A 30 7.66 -13.37 1.51
N LEU A 31 7.32 -12.61 0.46
CA LEU A 31 7.26 -13.09 -0.92
C LEU A 31 8.63 -13.53 -1.43
N LEU A 32 9.70 -12.83 -1.05
CA LEU A 32 11.08 -13.20 -1.40
C LEU A 32 11.46 -14.60 -0.87
N VAL A 33 10.97 -14.97 0.31
CA VAL A 33 11.23 -16.29 0.93
C VAL A 33 10.19 -17.33 0.50
N GLY A 34 8.94 -16.91 0.32
CA GLY A 34 7.80 -17.80 0.06
C GLY A 34 7.68 -18.26 -1.39
N ILE A 35 8.05 -17.43 -2.37
CA ILE A 35 8.07 -17.83 -3.78
C ILE A 35 9.41 -18.50 -4.11
N ARG A 36 9.48 -19.79 -3.83
CA ARG A 36 10.70 -20.60 -4.02
C ARG A 36 11.06 -20.81 -5.50
N ASN A 37 12.31 -21.16 -5.75
CA ASN A 37 12.83 -21.61 -7.06
C ASN A 37 12.80 -20.56 -8.18
N THR A 38 12.67 -19.28 -7.84
CA THR A 38 12.82 -18.17 -8.79
C THR A 38 13.35 -16.94 -8.06
N HIS A 39 14.25 -16.20 -8.70
CA HIS A 39 14.69 -14.91 -8.18
C HIS A 39 13.69 -13.85 -8.63
N LEU A 40 13.09 -13.13 -7.68
CA LEU A 40 12.14 -12.05 -7.95
C LEU A 40 12.87 -10.72 -8.04
N ARG A 41 12.57 -9.93 -9.08
CA ARG A 41 12.92 -8.52 -9.10
C ARG A 41 11.78 -7.69 -8.55
N PHE A 42 11.93 -7.16 -7.35
CA PHE A 42 10.94 -6.26 -6.79
C PHE A 42 11.05 -4.86 -7.38
N LEU A 43 9.89 -4.26 -7.66
CA LEU A 43 9.72 -2.86 -7.94
C LEU A 43 9.40 -2.13 -6.62
N TYR A 44 10.14 -1.09 -6.29
CA TYR A 44 9.94 -0.33 -5.04
C TYR A 44 10.05 1.18 -5.26
N GLY A 45 9.34 1.96 -4.45
CA GLY A 45 9.44 3.42 -4.44
C GLY A 45 10.81 3.88 -3.96
N ARG A 46 11.44 4.87 -4.59
CA ARG A 46 12.78 5.36 -4.18
C ARG A 46 12.86 5.73 -2.69
N ASP A 47 11.76 6.23 -2.16
CA ASP A 47 11.57 6.58 -0.75
C ASP A 47 11.77 5.40 0.19
N VAL A 48 11.49 4.16 -0.25
CA VAL A 48 11.67 2.92 0.55
C VAL A 48 13.09 2.78 1.07
N LEU A 49 14.11 3.17 0.31
CA LEU A 49 15.50 3.09 0.78
C LEU A 49 15.80 4.10 1.90
N ASN A 50 15.06 5.20 1.97
CA ASN A 50 15.26 6.25 2.95
C ASN A 50 14.70 5.87 4.32
N TRP A 51 13.68 5.00 4.37
CA TRP A 51 13.07 4.54 5.62
C TRP A 51 13.34 3.09 5.99
N ALA A 52 13.77 2.22 5.06
CA ALA A 52 13.96 0.80 5.35
C ALA A 52 15.22 0.46 6.18
N GLY A 53 15.93 1.45 6.70
CA GLY A 53 17.13 1.26 7.52
C GLY A 53 18.36 0.82 6.71
N LYS A 54 19.54 0.90 7.33
CA LYS A 54 20.84 0.69 6.66
C LYS A 54 21.01 -0.70 6.04
N VAL A 55 20.34 -1.71 6.59
CA VAL A 55 20.42 -3.11 6.12
C VAL A 55 19.63 -3.29 4.83
N THR A 56 18.41 -2.76 4.78
CA THR A 56 17.53 -2.90 3.60
C THR A 56 18.03 -2.06 2.42
N SER A 57 18.53 -0.84 2.68
CA SER A 57 19.14 -0.01 1.65
C SER A 57 20.42 -0.60 1.07
N PHE A 58 21.13 -1.44 1.84
CA PHE A 58 22.28 -2.21 1.37
C PHE A 58 21.89 -3.45 0.56
N ILE A 59 20.83 -4.16 0.95
CA ILE A 59 20.45 -5.44 0.33
C ILE A 59 19.68 -5.23 -0.98
N PHE A 60 18.78 -4.25 -1.05
CA PHE A 60 17.84 -4.12 -2.18
C PHE A 60 18.51 -3.89 -3.55
N PRO A 61 19.50 -2.99 -3.69
CA PRO A 61 20.23 -2.84 -4.95
C PRO A 61 21.00 -4.11 -5.35
N ARG A 62 21.51 -4.86 -4.36
CA ARG A 62 22.29 -6.09 -4.56
C ARG A 62 21.43 -7.29 -4.95
N LEU A 63 20.16 -7.27 -4.58
CA LEU A 63 19.14 -8.22 -5.06
C LEU A 63 18.58 -7.83 -6.43
N GLY A 64 19.09 -6.77 -7.07
CA GLY A 64 18.66 -6.37 -8.41
C GLY A 64 17.22 -5.86 -8.47
N PHE A 65 16.71 -5.32 -7.36
CA PHE A 65 15.43 -4.65 -7.28
C PHE A 65 15.48 -3.31 -8.01
N ILE A 66 14.35 -2.89 -8.56
CA ILE A 66 14.25 -1.71 -9.42
C ILE A 66 13.55 -0.59 -8.66
N ALA A 67 14.29 0.50 -8.43
CA ALA A 67 13.74 1.71 -7.82
C ALA A 67 12.96 2.50 -8.87
N VAL A 68 11.75 2.93 -8.52
CA VAL A 68 10.93 3.80 -9.36
C VAL A 68 10.47 5.00 -8.56
N GLN A 69 10.29 6.11 -9.25
CA GLN A 69 9.63 7.26 -8.65
C GLN A 69 8.17 7.26 -9.10
N ASN A 70 7.26 7.23 -8.14
CA ASN A 70 5.84 7.45 -8.42
C ASN A 70 5.70 8.90 -8.91
N ARG A 71 5.18 9.08 -10.14
CA ARG A 71 4.85 10.39 -10.74
C ARG A 71 6.03 11.39 -10.89
N GLY A 72 7.19 10.92 -11.35
CA GLY A 72 8.35 11.79 -11.68
C GLY A 72 8.85 11.65 -13.13
N THR A 73 9.67 12.61 -13.58
CA THR A 73 10.35 12.64 -14.90
C THR A 73 11.62 11.79 -14.92
N ASN A 74 11.64 10.62 -14.28
CA ASN A 74 12.80 9.72 -14.34
C ASN A 74 12.80 8.87 -15.62
N LYS A 75 13.07 9.52 -16.76
CA LYS A 75 13.13 8.86 -18.08
C LYS A 75 14.14 7.72 -18.12
N GLU A 76 15.28 7.86 -17.43
CA GLU A 76 16.33 6.84 -17.36
C GLU A 76 15.86 5.59 -16.61
N GLY A 77 15.26 5.76 -15.42
CA GLY A 77 14.70 4.66 -14.63
C GLY A 77 13.59 3.92 -15.37
N LEU A 78 12.72 4.63 -16.09
CA LEU A 78 11.67 4.02 -16.91
C LEU A 78 12.25 3.25 -18.10
N SER A 79 13.28 3.79 -18.75
CA SER A 79 13.96 3.13 -19.87
C SER A 79 14.68 1.86 -19.41
N PHE A 80 15.32 1.92 -18.23
CA PHE A 80 15.92 0.75 -17.59
C PHE A 80 14.89 -0.32 -17.24
N LEU A 81 13.78 0.07 -16.59
CA LEU A 81 12.69 -0.86 -16.25
C LEU A 81 12.11 -1.52 -17.51
N LYS A 82 11.84 -0.73 -18.56
CA LYS A 82 11.37 -1.25 -19.84
C LYS A 82 12.32 -2.30 -20.40
N ASN A 83 13.62 -2.00 -20.43
CA ASN A 83 14.63 -2.93 -20.92
C ASN A 83 14.69 -4.22 -20.08
N GLU A 84 14.60 -4.13 -18.75
CA GLU A 84 14.63 -5.32 -17.88
C GLU A 84 13.39 -6.20 -18.07
N VAL A 85 12.22 -5.60 -18.22
CA VAL A 85 10.97 -6.30 -18.49
C VAL A 85 11.03 -7.02 -19.83
N GLN A 86 11.52 -6.35 -20.88
CA GLN A 86 11.64 -6.93 -22.23
C GLN A 86 12.68 -8.07 -22.31
N LYS A 87 13.78 -7.96 -21.56
CA LYS A 87 14.75 -9.07 -21.43
C LYS A 87 14.12 -10.29 -20.78
N GLY A 88 13.19 -10.10 -19.83
CA GLY A 88 12.50 -11.19 -19.14
C GLY A 88 13.45 -12.15 -18.42
N LYS A 89 14.55 -11.63 -17.85
CA LYS A 89 15.57 -12.47 -17.18
C LYS A 89 15.05 -13.08 -15.87
N PHE A 90 14.20 -12.33 -15.17
CA PHE A 90 13.61 -12.71 -13.89
C PHE A 90 12.16 -12.24 -13.85
N PRO A 91 11.25 -12.91 -13.11
CA PRO A 91 9.92 -12.40 -12.88
C PRO A 91 9.97 -11.07 -12.15
N LEU A 92 9.11 -10.14 -12.57
CA LEU A 92 8.94 -8.86 -11.89
C LEU A 92 7.91 -9.04 -10.76
N ALA A 93 8.15 -8.46 -9.59
CA ALA A 93 7.18 -8.39 -8.50
C ALA A 93 6.90 -6.91 -8.17
N LEU A 94 5.64 -6.51 -8.08
CA LEU A 94 5.28 -5.14 -7.73
C LEU A 94 3.96 -5.08 -6.96
N ALA A 95 3.84 -4.09 -6.08
CA ALA A 95 2.60 -3.73 -5.42
C ALA A 95 1.91 -2.62 -6.23
N PRO A 96 0.88 -2.94 -7.03
CA PRO A 96 0.29 -1.95 -7.93
C PRO A 96 -0.53 -0.88 -7.19
N GLU A 97 -0.86 -1.08 -5.91
CA GLU A 97 -1.48 -0.07 -5.04
C GLU A 97 -0.56 1.12 -4.73
N GLY A 98 0.76 0.91 -4.85
CA GLY A 98 1.76 1.97 -4.65
C GLY A 98 2.05 2.37 -3.20
N GLN A 99 1.36 1.78 -2.22
CA GLN A 99 1.62 1.96 -0.79
C GLN A 99 1.09 0.77 0.03
N VAL A 100 1.37 0.78 1.34
CA VAL A 100 0.77 -0.17 2.27
C VAL A 100 -0.70 0.19 2.50
N THR A 101 -1.59 -0.79 2.42
CA THR A 101 -3.04 -0.59 2.42
C THR A 101 -3.76 -1.21 3.62
N TYR A 102 -3.01 -1.89 4.49
CA TYR A 102 -3.44 -2.34 5.81
C TYR A 102 -4.64 -3.30 5.87
N HIS A 103 -5.22 -3.65 4.73
CA HIS A 103 -6.35 -4.55 4.57
C HIS A 103 -5.98 -5.70 3.61
N MET A 104 -5.93 -6.91 4.16
CA MET A 104 -5.62 -8.16 3.45
C MET A 104 -6.76 -8.61 2.53
N TYR A 105 -8.01 -8.29 2.91
CA TYR A 105 -9.21 -8.86 2.28
C TYR A 105 -9.99 -7.89 1.40
N ARG A 106 -9.41 -6.72 1.10
CA ARG A 106 -10.02 -5.71 0.23
C ARG A 106 -8.94 -5.05 -0.61
N CYS A 107 -9.17 -4.96 -1.92
CA CYS A 107 -8.28 -4.27 -2.84
C CYS A 107 -8.46 -2.75 -2.77
N SER A 108 -7.39 -1.99 -2.56
CA SER A 108 -7.39 -0.55 -2.83
C SER A 108 -7.17 -0.27 -4.32
N PRO A 109 -7.54 0.92 -4.81
CA PRO A 109 -7.31 1.32 -6.19
C PRO A 109 -5.84 1.17 -6.58
N ILE A 110 -5.60 0.67 -7.80
CA ILE A 110 -4.25 0.42 -8.29
C ILE A 110 -3.78 1.48 -9.28
N GLN A 111 -2.46 1.67 -9.34
CA GLN A 111 -1.80 2.57 -10.27
C GLN A 111 -1.66 1.94 -11.66
N ILE A 112 -1.77 2.76 -12.71
CA ILE A 112 -1.63 2.35 -14.12
C ILE A 112 -0.24 1.83 -14.51
N GLY A 113 0.75 1.88 -13.60
CA GLY A 113 2.11 1.43 -13.83
C GLY A 113 2.18 -0.03 -14.26
N VAL A 114 1.37 -0.90 -13.63
CA VAL A 114 1.29 -2.33 -13.97
C VAL A 114 0.87 -2.56 -15.42
N ALA A 115 -0.09 -1.78 -15.92
CA ALA A 115 -0.56 -1.87 -17.29
C ALA A 115 0.50 -1.38 -18.30
N ASN A 116 1.23 -0.31 -17.99
CA ASN A 116 2.32 0.14 -18.85
C ASN A 116 3.43 -0.90 -18.96
N ILE A 117 3.81 -1.52 -17.83
CA ILE A 117 4.80 -2.61 -17.79
C ILE A 117 4.34 -3.80 -18.61
N ALA A 118 3.08 -4.21 -18.47
CA ALA A 118 2.52 -5.32 -19.24
C ALA A 118 2.53 -5.03 -20.76
N LEU A 119 2.20 -3.81 -21.17
CA LEU A 119 2.29 -3.41 -22.58
C LEU A 119 3.73 -3.46 -23.10
N TRP A 120 4.72 -3.02 -22.33
CA TRP A 120 6.13 -3.13 -22.74
C TRP A 120 6.59 -4.58 -22.86
N ALA A 121 6.07 -5.48 -22.01
CA ALA A 121 6.35 -6.90 -22.11
C ALA A 121 5.72 -7.53 -23.37
N LEU A 122 4.51 -7.13 -23.74
CA LEU A 122 3.84 -7.59 -24.97
C LEU A 122 4.60 -7.20 -26.25
N GLU A 123 5.33 -6.08 -26.25
CA GLU A 123 6.19 -5.67 -27.39
C GLU A 123 7.27 -6.73 -27.74
N THR A 124 7.52 -7.72 -26.88
CA THR A 124 8.43 -8.84 -27.15
C THR A 124 7.82 -9.95 -28.01
N GLY A 125 6.52 -9.88 -28.31
CA GLY A 125 5.75 -10.94 -29.00
C GLY A 125 5.45 -12.17 -28.13
N LYS A 126 5.76 -12.10 -26.82
CA LYS A 126 5.47 -13.16 -25.84
C LYS A 126 4.17 -12.88 -25.11
N GLU A 127 3.51 -13.96 -24.67
CA GLU A 127 2.43 -13.87 -23.70
C GLU A 127 2.92 -13.23 -22.39
N VAL A 128 2.07 -12.45 -21.73
CA VAL A 128 2.33 -11.89 -20.41
C VAL A 128 1.36 -12.52 -19.42
N SER A 129 1.89 -13.13 -18.36
CA SER A 129 1.09 -13.62 -17.24
C SER A 129 1.29 -12.70 -16.03
N ILE A 130 0.20 -12.09 -15.57
CA ILE A 130 0.17 -11.28 -14.33
C ILE A 130 -0.53 -12.11 -13.27
N VAL A 131 0.22 -12.63 -12.30
CA VAL A 131 -0.32 -13.45 -11.21
C VAL A 131 -0.64 -12.54 -10.02
N PRO A 132 -1.92 -12.40 -9.62
CA PRO A 132 -2.28 -11.69 -8.41
C PRO A 132 -1.87 -12.50 -7.18
N LEU A 133 -1.25 -11.85 -6.21
CA LEU A 133 -0.85 -12.46 -4.94
C LEU A 133 -1.47 -11.67 -3.79
N ALA A 134 -2.07 -12.36 -2.83
CA ALA A 134 -2.50 -11.80 -1.56
C ALA A 134 -1.72 -12.45 -0.42
N VAL A 135 -1.49 -11.69 0.65
CA VAL A 135 -0.85 -12.18 1.87
C VAL A 135 -1.86 -12.11 2.99
N GLY A 136 -2.04 -13.22 3.70
CA GLY A 136 -2.86 -13.29 4.91
C GLY A 136 -1.99 -13.47 6.14
N TYR A 137 -2.37 -12.86 7.26
CA TYR A 137 -1.67 -12.92 8.53
C TYR A 137 -2.61 -13.39 9.65
N ARG A 138 -2.10 -14.26 10.51
CA ARG A 138 -2.69 -14.63 11.80
C ARG A 138 -1.79 -14.20 12.93
N TYR A 139 -2.42 -13.81 14.02
CA TYR A 139 -1.76 -13.27 15.20
C TYR A 139 -2.14 -14.15 16.39
N ASP A 140 -1.15 -14.51 17.20
CA ASP A 140 -1.39 -15.32 18.42
C ASP A 140 -1.85 -14.45 19.61
N GLU A 141 -1.66 -13.14 19.52
CA GLU A 141 -2.04 -12.17 20.55
C GLU A 141 -3.55 -11.95 20.57
N SER A 142 -4.16 -11.79 21.75
CA SER A 142 -5.61 -11.62 21.90
C SER A 142 -6.11 -10.27 21.40
N LEU A 143 -7.22 -10.29 20.65
CA LEU A 143 -7.92 -9.08 20.19
C LEU A 143 -8.32 -8.17 21.36
N THR A 144 -8.76 -8.74 22.48
CA THR A 144 -9.13 -7.97 23.68
C THR A 144 -7.92 -7.25 24.28
N ASP A 145 -6.74 -7.86 24.27
CA ASP A 145 -5.51 -7.24 24.78
C ASP A 145 -5.05 -6.10 23.86
N LEU A 146 -5.23 -6.23 22.55
CA LEU A 146 -4.97 -5.14 21.61
C LEU A 146 -5.94 -3.97 21.81
N ILE A 147 -7.23 -4.24 22.01
CA ILE A 147 -8.22 -3.20 22.33
C ILE A 147 -7.86 -2.50 23.66
N LYS A 148 -7.45 -3.27 24.67
CA LYS A 148 -6.95 -2.71 25.94
C LYS A 148 -5.72 -1.85 25.74
N SER A 149 -4.77 -2.27 24.91
CA SER A 149 -3.58 -1.49 24.58
C SER A 149 -3.96 -0.16 23.90
N TRP A 150 -4.99 -0.15 23.06
CA TRP A 150 -5.52 1.09 22.47
C TRP A 150 -6.12 1.99 23.54
N GLN A 151 -6.97 1.45 24.43
CA GLN A 151 -7.58 2.19 25.55
C GLN A 151 -6.54 2.82 26.49
N GLU A 152 -5.46 2.09 26.79
CA GLU A 152 -4.37 2.58 27.64
C GLU A 152 -3.62 3.75 26.98
N LYS A 153 -3.37 3.67 25.67
CA LYS A 153 -2.68 4.72 24.91
C LYS A 153 -3.53 5.97 24.74
N THR A 154 -4.82 5.82 24.45
CA THR A 154 -5.74 6.95 24.24
C THR A 154 -6.34 7.49 25.53
N ARG A 155 -6.21 6.72 26.63
CA ARG A 155 -6.88 6.97 27.93
C ARG A 155 -8.42 6.99 27.82
N VAL A 156 -8.96 6.34 26.80
CA VAL A 156 -10.40 6.19 26.58
C VAL A 156 -10.85 4.83 27.09
N GLN A 157 -11.98 4.78 27.79
CA GLN A 157 -12.60 3.53 28.23
C GLN A 157 -13.76 3.14 27.29
N LEU A 158 -13.79 1.88 26.88
CA LEU A 158 -14.78 1.29 25.99
C LEU A 158 -15.61 0.27 26.77
N CYS A 159 -16.89 0.57 26.97
CA CYS A 159 -17.79 -0.22 27.83
C CYS A 159 -18.69 -1.20 27.05
N GLN A 160 -18.46 -1.39 25.75
CA GLN A 160 -19.33 -2.22 24.90
C GLN A 160 -19.06 -3.72 25.08
N ASP A 161 -20.11 -4.52 24.93
CA ASP A 161 -20.10 -5.96 25.25
C ASP A 161 -19.34 -6.84 24.24
N SER A 162 -19.10 -6.35 23.02
CA SER A 162 -18.45 -7.12 21.95
C SER A 162 -17.24 -6.40 21.38
N CYS A 163 -16.21 -7.16 20.98
CA CYS A 163 -15.01 -6.59 20.37
C CYS A 163 -15.34 -5.73 19.14
N LYS A 164 -16.29 -6.17 18.29
CA LYS A 164 -16.74 -5.39 17.12
C LYS A 164 -17.31 -4.02 17.53
N ASN A 165 -18.20 -3.98 18.53
CA ASN A 165 -18.78 -2.72 18.99
C ASN A 165 -17.76 -1.83 19.72
N GLN A 166 -16.81 -2.44 20.43
CA GLN A 166 -15.68 -1.71 21.01
C GLN A 166 -14.82 -1.06 19.91
N ILE A 167 -14.52 -1.78 18.82
CA ILE A 167 -13.76 -1.24 17.68
C ILE A 167 -14.51 -0.10 17.01
N LEU A 168 -15.82 -0.24 16.77
CA LEU A 168 -16.64 0.84 16.22
C LEU A 168 -16.64 2.08 17.12
N SER A 169 -16.75 1.90 18.43
CA SER A 169 -16.63 3.01 19.39
C SER A 169 -15.21 3.60 19.39
N ALA A 170 -14.17 2.78 19.24
CA ALA A 170 -12.79 3.26 19.17
C ALA A 170 -12.54 4.08 17.89
N TYR A 171 -13.15 3.71 16.76
CA TYR A 171 -13.16 4.50 15.54
C TYR A 171 -13.74 5.89 15.79
N GLU A 172 -14.95 5.98 16.36
CA GLU A 172 -15.60 7.25 16.69
C GLU A 172 -14.72 8.14 17.58
N GLN A 173 -14.20 7.58 18.67
CA GLN A 173 -13.33 8.31 19.60
C GLN A 173 -12.01 8.73 18.95
N SER A 174 -11.48 7.94 18.02
CA SER A 174 -10.25 8.28 17.31
C SER A 174 -10.40 9.48 16.40
N LEU A 175 -11.56 9.69 15.76
CA LEU A 175 -11.80 10.90 14.96
C LEU A 175 -11.80 12.15 15.85
N GLU A 176 -12.39 12.08 17.03
CA GLU A 176 -12.42 13.20 18.00
C GLU A 176 -11.01 13.51 18.52
N ILE A 177 -10.20 12.48 18.81
CA ILE A 177 -8.79 12.63 19.22
C ILE A 177 -7.97 13.30 18.12
N VAL A 178 -8.14 12.86 16.87
CA VAL A 178 -7.47 13.45 15.70
C VAL A 178 -7.89 14.89 15.53
N ALA A 179 -9.19 15.18 15.51
CA ALA A 179 -9.70 16.54 15.35
C ALA A 179 -9.11 17.48 16.40
N SER A 180 -9.15 17.05 17.68
CA SER A 180 -8.54 17.80 18.79
C SER A 180 -7.04 18.03 18.61
N SER A 181 -6.31 17.02 18.14
CA SER A 181 -4.85 17.11 17.92
C SER A 181 -4.47 18.13 16.84
N PHE A 182 -5.36 18.35 15.86
CA PHE A 182 -5.15 19.29 14.76
C PHE A 182 -5.93 20.61 14.92
N GLN A 183 -6.53 20.85 16.09
CA GLN A 183 -7.42 21.99 16.36
C GLN A 183 -8.54 22.13 15.31
N LEU A 184 -9.16 21.00 14.96
CA LEU A 184 -10.30 20.89 14.05
C LEU A 184 -11.55 20.45 14.81
N GLU A 185 -12.71 20.67 14.21
CA GLU A 185 -14.00 20.22 14.73
C GLU A 185 -14.58 19.12 13.82
N THR A 186 -15.29 18.17 14.42
CA THR A 186 -16.05 17.15 13.67
C THR A 186 -17.53 17.48 13.66
N ASN A 187 -18.17 17.36 12.49
CA ASN A 187 -19.61 17.49 12.38
C ASN A 187 -20.31 16.15 12.63
N LYS A 188 -20.97 16.00 13.78
CA LYS A 188 -21.65 14.76 14.20
C LYS A 188 -22.88 14.40 13.38
N ASP A 189 -23.40 15.31 12.56
CA ASP A 189 -24.51 15.04 11.64
C ASP A 189 -24.06 14.22 10.41
N LEU A 190 -22.75 14.19 10.13
CA LEU A 190 -22.16 13.43 9.03
C LEU A 190 -21.88 11.98 9.43
N SER A 191 -21.93 11.08 8.45
CA SER A 191 -21.50 9.70 8.63
C SER A 191 -20.03 9.62 9.03
N PHE A 192 -19.61 8.47 9.56
CA PHE A 192 -18.21 8.25 9.95
C PHE A 192 -17.24 8.52 8.78
N ILE A 193 -17.54 8.00 7.59
CA ILE A 193 -16.69 8.16 6.39
C ILE A 193 -16.62 9.63 5.98
N GLU A 194 -17.76 10.33 5.96
CA GLU A 194 -17.78 11.76 5.61
C GLU A 194 -16.99 12.61 6.61
N ARG A 195 -17.13 12.35 7.92
CA ARG A 195 -16.32 13.03 8.95
C ARG A 195 -14.83 12.78 8.78
N ARG A 196 -14.45 11.52 8.57
CA ARG A 196 -13.07 11.12 8.32
C ARG A 196 -12.50 11.82 7.08
N ASP A 197 -13.25 11.86 5.99
CA ASP A 197 -12.80 12.45 4.74
C ASP A 197 -12.67 13.98 4.86
N VAL A 198 -13.59 14.64 5.56
CA VAL A 198 -13.48 16.08 5.90
C VAL A 198 -12.25 16.36 6.78
N LEU A 199 -11.97 15.51 7.77
CA LEU A 199 -10.75 15.64 8.59
C LEU A 199 -9.49 15.44 7.75
N CYS A 200 -9.44 14.42 6.89
CA CYS A 200 -8.31 14.18 6.00
C CYS A 200 -8.08 15.38 5.06
N ASP A 201 -9.14 15.95 4.49
CA ASP A 201 -9.08 17.13 3.64
C ASP A 201 -8.48 18.34 4.36
N ALA A 202 -8.95 18.61 5.59
CA ALA A 202 -8.48 19.72 6.42
C ALA A 202 -7.02 19.54 6.87
N ILE A 203 -6.62 18.33 7.28
CA ILE A 203 -5.24 18.04 7.68
C ILE A 203 -4.29 18.15 6.48
N LEU A 204 -4.71 17.69 5.30
CA LEU A 204 -3.94 17.86 4.05
C LEU A 204 -3.84 19.33 3.65
N ALA A 205 -4.91 20.12 3.83
CA ALA A 205 -4.87 21.56 3.56
C ALA A 205 -3.80 22.26 4.42
N GLN A 206 -3.73 21.94 5.72
CA GLN A 206 -2.66 22.45 6.60
C GLN A 206 -1.27 22.02 6.10
N ALA A 207 -1.13 20.76 5.64
CA ALA A 207 0.14 20.25 5.12
C ALA A 207 0.55 20.94 3.81
N GLU A 208 -0.40 21.22 2.92
CA GLU A 208 -0.20 21.93 1.67
C GLU A 208 0.19 23.40 1.90
N ASP A 209 -0.42 24.05 2.89
CA ASP A 209 -0.06 25.43 3.28
C ASP A 209 1.38 25.50 3.82
N LEU A 210 1.77 24.54 4.67
CA LEU A 210 3.16 24.41 5.15
C LEU A 210 4.14 24.15 4.01
N ALA A 211 3.72 23.40 2.98
CA ALA A 211 4.51 23.11 1.78
C ALA A 211 4.49 24.26 0.75
N GLY A 212 3.68 25.30 0.94
CA GLY A 212 3.52 26.41 0.00
C GLY A 212 2.78 26.03 -1.30
N LEU A 213 1.97 24.97 -1.28
CA LEU A 213 1.23 24.50 -2.45
C LEU A 213 -0.09 25.26 -2.62
N GLN A 214 -0.33 25.73 -3.83
CA GLN A 214 -1.57 26.47 -4.18
C GLN A 214 -2.65 25.56 -4.79
N ASN A 215 -2.27 24.42 -5.38
CA ASN A 215 -3.22 23.49 -6.00
C ASN A 215 -3.55 22.35 -5.01
N ARG A 216 -4.84 22.17 -4.70
CA ARG A 216 -5.38 21.13 -3.83
C ARG A 216 -6.24 20.09 -4.57
N GLU A 217 -6.14 20.02 -5.90
CA GLU A 217 -6.88 19.06 -6.73
C GLU A 217 -6.42 17.62 -6.52
N GLY A 218 -7.35 16.70 -6.76
CA GLY A 218 -7.16 15.26 -6.72
C GLY A 218 -7.85 14.59 -5.54
N THR A 219 -7.75 13.26 -5.48
CA THR A 219 -8.17 12.47 -4.32
C THR A 219 -7.25 12.72 -3.12
N ILE A 220 -7.65 12.27 -1.92
CA ILE A 220 -6.81 12.30 -0.70
C ILE A 220 -5.42 11.71 -0.98
N LEU A 221 -5.37 10.52 -1.62
CA LEU A 221 -4.11 9.87 -2.00
C LEU A 221 -3.31 10.65 -3.02
N ASP A 222 -3.94 11.27 -4.02
CA ASP A 222 -3.23 12.08 -5.01
C ASP A 222 -2.46 13.23 -4.35
N ARG A 223 -3.12 13.91 -3.41
CA ARG A 223 -2.57 15.03 -2.65
C ARG A 223 -1.47 14.58 -1.70
N LEU A 224 -1.70 13.48 -0.99
CA LEU A 224 -0.73 12.86 -0.08
C LEU A 224 0.55 12.43 -0.81
N PHE A 225 0.44 11.77 -1.97
CA PHE A 225 1.61 11.40 -2.78
C PHE A 225 2.36 12.62 -3.30
N ARG A 226 1.66 13.69 -3.71
CA ARG A 226 2.28 14.94 -4.15
C ARG A 226 3.13 15.57 -3.03
N LEU A 227 2.60 15.66 -1.81
CA LEU A 227 3.33 16.18 -0.65
C LEU A 227 4.56 15.32 -0.33
N ARG A 228 4.43 13.98 -0.34
CA ARG A 228 5.55 13.07 -0.09
C ARG A 228 6.66 13.21 -1.13
N PHE A 229 6.30 13.37 -2.39
CA PHE A 229 7.25 13.56 -3.47
C PHE A 229 8.07 14.85 -3.27
N ILE A 230 7.39 15.97 -2.99
CA ILE A 230 8.06 17.25 -2.74
C ILE A 230 8.96 17.15 -1.50
N ALA A 231 8.52 16.44 -0.46
CA ALA A 231 9.33 16.21 0.73
C ALA A 231 10.60 15.41 0.43
N GLU A 232 10.51 14.40 -0.44
CA GLU A 232 11.68 13.61 -0.86
C GLU A 232 12.73 14.51 -1.51
N ASP A 233 12.32 15.37 -2.44
CA ASP A 233 13.21 16.32 -3.13
C ASP A 233 13.87 17.30 -2.15
N VAL A 234 13.14 17.79 -1.14
CA VAL A 234 13.71 18.70 -0.12
C VAL A 234 14.68 17.99 0.82
N LEU A 235 14.35 16.79 1.30
CA LEU A 235 15.14 16.09 2.31
C LEU A 235 16.40 15.43 1.72
N PHE A 236 16.31 14.95 0.49
CA PHE A 236 17.32 14.12 -0.15
C PHE A 236 17.85 14.67 -1.48
N GLY A 237 17.35 15.82 -1.94
CA GLY A 237 17.88 16.52 -3.10
C GLY A 237 19.33 17.00 -2.90
N SER A 238 20.02 17.24 -4.02
CA SER A 238 21.43 17.64 -4.07
C SER A 238 21.68 19.14 -3.85
N THR A 239 20.63 19.92 -3.58
CA THR A 239 20.72 21.36 -3.35
C THR A 239 21.06 21.70 -1.89
N GLU A 240 21.58 22.90 -1.69
CA GLU A 240 21.95 23.43 -0.37
C GLU A 240 20.74 23.37 0.58
N ARG A 241 20.91 22.66 1.70
CA ARG A 241 19.81 22.40 2.65
C ARG A 241 19.49 23.65 3.44
N GLN A 242 18.36 24.26 3.13
CA GLN A 242 17.79 25.32 3.95
C GLN A 242 17.12 24.69 5.20
N GLU A 243 17.71 24.88 6.38
CA GLU A 243 17.24 24.25 7.63
C GLU A 243 15.77 24.54 7.93
N ASN A 244 15.32 25.77 7.69
CA ASN A 244 13.92 26.17 7.85
C ASN A 244 12.98 25.38 6.94
N LEU A 245 13.39 25.11 5.69
CA LEU A 245 12.60 24.33 4.74
C LEU A 245 12.53 22.86 5.17
N VAL A 246 13.66 22.29 5.63
CA VAL A 246 13.71 20.93 6.18
C VAL A 246 12.81 20.78 7.40
N HIS A 247 12.77 21.78 8.28
CA HIS A 247 11.90 21.78 9.46
C HIS A 247 10.41 21.74 9.06
N LYS A 248 9.98 22.66 8.19
CA LYS A 248 8.61 22.69 7.64
C LYS A 248 8.25 21.38 6.94
N THR A 249 9.19 20.80 6.19
CA THR A 249 8.98 19.51 5.54
C THR A 249 8.72 18.37 6.51
N ARG A 250 9.47 18.31 7.61
CA ARG A 250 9.21 17.31 8.65
C ARG A 250 7.87 17.54 9.34
N GLU A 251 7.45 18.79 9.49
CA GLU A 251 6.17 19.15 10.09
C GLU A 251 5.00 18.67 9.23
N TYR A 252 4.93 19.07 7.95
CA TYR A 252 3.82 18.63 7.09
C TYR A 252 3.86 17.12 6.78
N LEU A 253 5.03 16.48 6.84
CA LEU A 253 5.12 15.02 6.70
C LEU A 253 4.42 14.30 7.85
N LYS A 254 4.36 14.87 9.07
CA LYS A 254 3.58 14.30 10.18
C LYS A 254 2.09 14.29 9.85
N ASN A 255 1.58 15.37 9.28
CA ASN A 255 0.19 15.45 8.79
C ASN A 255 -0.07 14.32 7.77
N CYS A 256 0.87 14.13 6.84
CA CYS A 256 0.79 13.04 5.86
C CYS A 256 0.83 11.64 6.49
N GLN A 257 1.52 11.45 7.64
CA GLN A 257 1.51 10.16 8.35
C GLN A 257 0.13 9.86 8.95
N VAL A 258 -0.54 10.87 9.49
CA VAL A 258 -1.86 10.70 10.10
C VAL A 258 -2.92 10.42 9.03
N VAL A 259 -2.93 11.21 7.96
CA VAL A 259 -3.87 11.03 6.83
C VAL A 259 -3.72 9.65 6.17
N ASP A 260 -2.47 9.17 6.03
CA ASP A 260 -2.16 7.86 5.45
C ASP A 260 -2.94 6.72 6.09
N ILE A 261 -2.99 6.70 7.42
CA ILE A 261 -3.64 5.61 8.16
C ILE A 261 -5.13 5.90 8.39
N LEU A 262 -5.51 7.17 8.51
CA LEU A 262 -6.91 7.58 8.64
C LEU A 262 -7.77 7.07 7.48
N GLU A 263 -7.27 7.13 6.25
CA GLU A 263 -8.01 6.66 5.06
C GLU A 263 -8.46 5.19 5.16
N TYR A 264 -7.76 4.38 5.97
CA TYR A 264 -8.05 2.97 6.16
C TYR A 264 -8.90 2.68 7.41
N LEU A 265 -9.32 3.70 8.17
CA LEU A 265 -10.40 3.53 9.14
C LEU A 265 -11.72 3.51 8.37
N ASP A 266 -12.30 2.32 8.25
CA ASP A 266 -13.58 2.11 7.56
C ASP A 266 -14.41 1.07 8.34
N PRO A 267 -15.52 1.48 8.98
CA PRO A 267 -16.43 0.58 9.69
C PRO A 267 -16.92 -0.59 8.84
N SER A 268 -17.12 -0.38 7.52
CA SER A 268 -17.59 -1.42 6.61
C SER A 268 -16.58 -2.55 6.41
N TYR A 269 -15.30 -2.33 6.74
CA TYR A 269 -14.27 -3.36 6.63
C TYR A 269 -14.45 -4.49 7.64
N LEU A 270 -15.17 -4.24 8.74
CA LEU A 270 -15.52 -5.25 9.75
C LEU A 270 -16.55 -6.27 9.25
N GLU A 271 -17.15 -6.03 8.08
CA GLU A 271 -18.09 -6.96 7.46
C GLU A 271 -17.40 -7.91 6.48
N GLY A 272 -18.00 -9.10 6.31
CA GLY A 272 -17.55 -10.13 5.37
C GLY A 272 -16.91 -11.34 6.04
N PRO A 273 -16.36 -12.27 5.23
CA PRO A 273 -15.69 -13.47 5.73
C PRO A 273 -14.46 -13.11 6.56
N ASP A 274 -14.13 -14.00 7.50
CA ASP A 274 -13.03 -13.80 8.47
C ASP A 274 -13.12 -12.49 9.26
N GLN A 275 -14.22 -12.36 10.01
CA GLN A 275 -14.47 -11.20 10.86
C GLN A 275 -13.37 -10.99 11.92
N GLU A 276 -12.78 -12.07 12.43
CA GLU A 276 -11.70 -11.98 13.40
C GLU A 276 -10.45 -11.33 12.79
N GLY A 277 -9.99 -11.79 11.62
CA GLY A 277 -8.86 -11.16 10.92
C GLY A 277 -9.11 -9.68 10.63
N ARG A 278 -10.31 -9.32 10.17
CA ARG A 278 -10.71 -7.93 9.91
C ARG A 278 -10.68 -7.07 11.18
N MET A 279 -11.14 -7.61 12.31
CA MET A 279 -11.08 -6.94 13.60
C MET A 279 -9.63 -6.72 14.06
N TYR A 280 -8.74 -7.70 13.89
CA TYR A 280 -7.32 -7.53 14.18
C TYR A 280 -6.70 -6.39 13.38
N GLU A 281 -6.90 -6.37 12.07
CA GLU A 281 -6.39 -5.30 11.20
C GLU A 281 -6.92 -3.93 11.61
N SER A 282 -8.21 -3.85 11.95
CA SER A 282 -8.87 -2.63 12.40
C SER A 282 -8.27 -2.10 13.71
N VAL A 283 -8.00 -2.96 14.69
CA VAL A 283 -7.35 -2.55 15.94
C VAL A 283 -5.87 -2.19 15.72
N LEU A 284 -5.16 -2.91 14.86
CA LEU A 284 -3.79 -2.54 14.49
C LEU A 284 -3.73 -1.18 13.79
N ASN A 285 -4.72 -0.83 12.97
CA ASN A 285 -4.85 0.49 12.35
C ASN A 285 -5.13 1.58 13.39
N LEU A 286 -6.00 1.31 14.37
CA LEU A 286 -6.26 2.20 15.50
C LEU A 286 -5.00 2.47 16.34
N LEU A 287 -4.23 1.42 16.65
CA LEU A 287 -2.95 1.54 17.35
C LEU A 287 -1.92 2.31 16.52
N ASP A 288 -1.91 2.10 15.20
CA ASP A 288 -1.01 2.81 14.31
C ASP A 288 -1.37 4.29 14.17
N LEU A 289 -2.66 4.64 14.12
CA LEU A 289 -3.13 6.02 14.13
C LEU A 289 -2.59 6.78 15.35
N GLN A 290 -2.69 6.17 16.54
CA GLN A 290 -2.11 6.75 17.75
C GLN A 290 -0.59 6.89 17.64
N ASN A 291 0.10 5.88 17.11
CA ASN A 291 1.54 5.96 16.84
C ASN A 291 1.88 7.13 15.88
N ARG A 292 1.07 7.42 14.86
CA ARG A 292 1.32 8.54 13.93
C ARG A 292 1.05 9.91 14.56
N LEU A 293 0.03 10.02 15.41
CA LEU A 293 -0.23 11.22 16.21
C LEU A 293 0.95 11.54 17.15
N GLU A 294 1.60 10.51 17.69
CA GLU A 294 2.80 10.63 18.54
C GLU A 294 4.10 10.89 17.73
N GLY A 295 4.00 11.10 16.41
CA GLY A 295 5.14 11.37 15.53
C GLY A 295 5.86 10.12 15.00
N GLY A 296 5.27 8.96 15.22
CA GLY A 296 5.73 7.68 14.66
C GLY A 296 5.50 7.55 13.15
N THR A 297 6.01 6.46 12.59
CA THR A 297 5.90 6.10 11.17
C THR A 297 5.55 4.61 11.03
N ILE A 298 5.47 4.10 9.80
CA ILE A 298 5.15 2.69 9.53
C ILE A 298 6.21 1.74 10.08
N ASN A 299 7.41 2.26 10.29
CA ASN A 299 8.49 1.54 10.94
C ASN A 299 8.23 1.33 12.42
N SER A 300 7.61 2.30 13.11
CA SER A 300 7.26 2.21 14.53
C SER A 300 5.84 1.67 14.77
N ARG A 301 5.09 1.35 13.70
CA ARG A 301 3.81 0.65 13.79
C ARG A 301 3.94 -0.61 14.65
N TYR A 302 3.04 -0.76 15.61
CA TYR A 302 2.96 -1.96 16.43
C TYR A 302 2.73 -3.20 15.56
N SER A 303 3.45 -4.27 15.87
CA SER A 303 3.43 -5.50 15.13
C SER A 303 3.47 -6.66 16.13
N PRO A 304 2.44 -7.51 16.18
CA PRO A 304 2.46 -8.69 17.04
C PRO A 304 3.72 -9.54 16.80
N ARG A 305 4.29 -10.10 17.88
CA ARG A 305 5.59 -10.78 17.85
C ARG A 305 5.55 -12.08 17.05
N ILE A 306 4.51 -12.87 17.24
CA ILE A 306 4.32 -14.14 16.56
C ILE A 306 3.24 -13.94 15.51
N LYS A 307 3.64 -14.11 14.24
CA LYS A 307 2.77 -14.02 13.08
C LYS A 307 2.90 -15.28 12.26
N GLN A 308 1.78 -15.86 11.88
CA GLN A 308 1.73 -16.84 10.80
C GLN A 308 1.29 -16.12 9.53
N ALA A 309 1.88 -16.47 8.40
CA ALA A 309 1.58 -15.83 7.13
C ALA A 309 1.34 -16.86 6.05
N VAL A 310 0.33 -16.60 5.21
CA VAL A 310 0.05 -17.37 4.00
C VAL A 310 0.20 -16.48 2.77
N ILE A 311 0.76 -17.03 1.69
CA ILE A 311 0.74 -16.40 0.38
C ILE A 311 -0.30 -17.14 -0.46
N TYR A 312 -1.36 -16.44 -0.85
CA TYR A 312 -2.37 -16.96 -1.75
C TYR A 312 -2.15 -16.40 -3.16
N ALA A 313 -2.07 -17.29 -4.14
CA ALA A 313 -1.89 -16.93 -5.54
C ALA A 313 -3.18 -17.20 -6.31
N GLY A 314 -3.81 -16.13 -6.79
CA GLY A 314 -5.04 -16.22 -7.57
C GLY A 314 -4.81 -16.58 -9.03
N ASP A 315 -5.90 -16.56 -9.80
CA ASP A 315 -5.87 -16.81 -11.24
C ASP A 315 -5.10 -15.71 -11.98
N ALA A 316 -4.18 -16.10 -12.85
CA ALA A 316 -3.38 -15.15 -13.60
C ALA A 316 -4.20 -14.43 -14.67
N VAL A 317 -4.00 -13.13 -14.80
CA VAL A 317 -4.42 -12.36 -15.98
C VAL A 317 -3.43 -12.65 -17.10
N VAL A 318 -3.89 -13.32 -18.15
CA VAL A 318 -3.08 -13.69 -19.30
C VAL A 318 -3.37 -12.74 -20.46
N LEU A 319 -2.31 -12.12 -20.99
CA LEU A 319 -2.39 -11.16 -22.07
C LEU A 319 -1.58 -11.67 -23.27
N SER A 320 -2.15 -11.55 -24.47
CA SER A 320 -1.48 -11.86 -25.74
C SER A 320 -1.69 -10.75 -26.77
N ASP A 321 -0.96 -10.77 -27.89
CA ASP A 321 -1.10 -9.76 -28.95
C ASP A 321 -2.51 -9.69 -29.54
N GLN A 322 -3.29 -10.78 -29.49
CA GLN A 322 -4.68 -10.79 -29.97
C GLN A 322 -5.62 -9.95 -29.09
N THR A 323 -5.35 -9.85 -27.78
CA THR A 323 -6.05 -8.91 -26.87
C THR A 323 -5.72 -7.44 -27.15
N ALA A 324 -4.73 -7.16 -28.01
CA ALA A 324 -4.18 -5.82 -28.23
C ALA A 324 -4.51 -5.21 -29.61
N SER A 325 -5.28 -5.84 -30.48
CA SER A 325 -5.30 -5.45 -31.90
C SER A 325 -6.38 -4.43 -32.35
N LEU A 326 -7.26 -3.89 -31.49
CA LEU A 326 -8.37 -3.03 -31.95
C LEU A 326 -8.68 -1.76 -31.12
N THR A 327 -7.79 -1.33 -30.20
CA THR A 327 -8.07 -0.19 -29.30
C THR A 327 -6.90 0.76 -29.14
N SER A 328 -7.19 2.02 -28.77
CA SER A 328 -6.16 3.03 -28.47
C SER A 328 -5.30 2.62 -27.27
N ARG A 329 -4.06 3.12 -27.18
CA ARG A 329 -3.18 2.85 -26.01
C ARG A 329 -3.85 3.18 -24.68
N LYS A 330 -4.62 4.28 -24.62
CA LYS A 330 -5.36 4.69 -23.42
C LYS A 330 -6.39 3.63 -22.99
N GLN A 331 -7.17 3.11 -23.95
CA GLN A 331 -8.13 2.03 -23.69
C GLN A 331 -7.43 0.74 -23.25
N LYS A 332 -6.30 0.38 -23.87
CA LYS A 332 -5.51 -0.78 -23.44
C LYS A 332 -5.05 -0.66 -22.00
N ILE A 333 -4.51 0.49 -21.61
CA ILE A 333 -4.09 0.76 -20.23
C ILE A 333 -5.27 0.64 -19.28
N GLY A 334 -6.41 1.25 -19.61
CA GLY A 334 -7.63 1.16 -18.80
C GLY A 334 -8.10 -0.28 -18.61
N ASN A 335 -8.17 -1.06 -19.70
CA ASN A 335 -8.62 -2.45 -19.67
C ASN A 335 -7.67 -3.35 -18.85
N ILE A 336 -6.36 -3.24 -19.08
CA ILE A 336 -5.38 -4.05 -18.33
C ILE A 336 -5.41 -3.69 -16.84
N THR A 337 -5.47 -2.39 -16.51
CA THR A 337 -5.58 -1.93 -15.12
C THR A 337 -6.80 -2.54 -14.45
N LYS A 338 -7.97 -2.43 -15.09
CA LYS A 338 -9.22 -3.00 -14.58
C LYS A 338 -9.14 -4.52 -14.37
N LEU A 339 -8.61 -5.27 -15.34
CA LEU A 339 -8.46 -6.73 -15.22
C LEU A 339 -7.56 -7.12 -14.05
N VAL A 340 -6.45 -6.40 -13.85
CA VAL A 340 -5.52 -6.67 -12.75
C VAL A 340 -6.16 -6.32 -11.40
N GLU A 341 -6.89 -5.20 -11.32
CA GLU A 341 -7.61 -4.79 -10.11
C GLU A 341 -8.70 -5.81 -9.73
N GLU A 342 -9.53 -6.24 -10.68
CA GLU A 342 -10.55 -7.27 -10.48
C GLU A 342 -9.93 -8.61 -10.03
N ALA A 343 -8.78 -8.99 -10.60
CA ALA A 343 -8.06 -10.20 -10.22
C ALA A 343 -7.49 -10.10 -8.79
N LEU A 344 -6.95 -8.95 -8.39
CA LEU A 344 -6.48 -8.71 -7.02
C LEU A 344 -7.62 -8.71 -6.01
N GLU A 345 -8.75 -8.08 -6.34
CA GLU A 345 -9.94 -8.05 -5.50
C GLU A 345 -10.52 -9.46 -5.33
N LYS A 346 -10.64 -10.24 -6.41
CA LYS A 346 -11.04 -11.65 -6.37
C LYS A 346 -10.10 -12.46 -5.47
N THR A 347 -8.79 -12.31 -5.66
CA THR A 347 -7.76 -13.01 -4.87
C THR A 347 -7.86 -12.66 -3.38
N SER A 348 -8.14 -11.41 -3.04
CA SER A 348 -8.32 -10.95 -1.65
C SER A 348 -9.58 -11.52 -1.00
N LYS A 349 -10.69 -11.60 -1.76
CA LYS A 349 -11.94 -12.23 -1.32
C LYS A 349 -11.76 -13.72 -1.08
N GLU A 350 -11.10 -14.43 -1.99
CA GLU A 350 -10.82 -15.86 -1.83
C GLU A 350 -9.91 -16.13 -0.64
N LEU A 351 -8.89 -15.30 -0.42
CA LEU A 351 -8.04 -15.39 0.76
C LEU A 351 -8.86 -15.33 2.07
N SER A 352 -9.89 -14.47 2.13
CA SER A 352 -10.74 -14.32 3.32
C SER A 352 -11.56 -15.55 3.69
N THR A 353 -11.66 -16.55 2.79
CA THR A 353 -12.36 -17.81 3.05
C THR A 353 -11.41 -18.97 3.39
N ILE A 354 -10.09 -18.73 3.40
CA ILE A 354 -9.09 -19.75 3.69
C ILE A 354 -8.82 -19.77 5.19
N SER A 355 -8.98 -20.94 5.79
CA SER A 355 -8.47 -21.22 7.13
C SER A 355 -7.02 -21.68 7.00
N PHE A 356 -6.11 -20.99 7.69
CA PHE A 356 -4.69 -21.30 7.74
C PHE A 356 -4.11 -20.90 9.08
#